data_AF-A0A2V5SPS7-F1
#
_entry.id   AF-A0A2V5SPS7-F1
#
_cell.length_a   1.000
_cell.length_b   1.000
_cell.length_c   1.000
_cell.angle_alpha   90.00
_cell.angle_beta   90.00
_cell.angle_gamma   90.00
#
_symmetry.space_group_name_H-M   'P 1'
#
loop_
_entity.id
_entity.type
_entity.pdbx_description
1 polymer ?
#
loop_
_entity_poly.entity_id
_entity_poly.type
_entity_poly.pdbx_seq_one_letter_code
_entity_poly.pdbx_strand_id
1 'polypeptide(L)'
;MGRAFLIGITAGIFAAGFAFADSPTTTAVLSSSETVVGETVELQIKVTGPGDARPPEEISIDGLEIHGTGQSRQFEIHNFSTSSSVTYNYTILPLRAGKFTIPPQIVHAGGSLLRTPELTLNVADSPGRSSNARPSRGTQSQSVRASDLVFAELIVPKKTAYVGEIVPVQIQMGFDPRVRPRLIEPPEITGQGFTAQKLQESGQNSETINGRPYDVVTYKTAITAARAGKFELGPVKAKAQVLVPRARSAPRTRSRSPFDLFDLDDPFSDPFFSNPFAQMGERREVEIKSEPVALEVKPLPPNAPPSFSGAIGNFTMTTDAK
;
A
#
# COMPACT_ATOMS: atom_id res chain seq x y z
N MET A 1 -12.47 -83.13 -11.48
CA MET A 1 -12.56 -82.52 -10.14
C MET A 1 -11.35 -81.60 -9.96
N GLY A 2 -11.56 -80.35 -9.53
CA GLY A 2 -10.50 -79.42 -9.14
C GLY A 2 -10.14 -78.32 -10.15
N ARG A 3 -11.03 -77.35 -10.37
CA ARG A 3 -10.66 -76.01 -10.86
C ARG A 3 -10.97 -75.01 -9.75
N ALA A 4 -9.93 -74.60 -9.01
CA ALA A 4 -10.03 -73.56 -7.99
C ALA A 4 -9.49 -72.25 -8.57
N PHE A 5 -10.39 -71.28 -8.76
CA PHE A 5 -10.06 -69.91 -9.13
C PHE A 5 -9.51 -69.18 -7.90
N LEU A 6 -8.28 -68.66 -8.01
CA LEU A 6 -7.68 -67.75 -7.05
C LEU A 6 -8.27 -66.35 -7.28
N ILE A 7 -9.14 -65.89 -6.38
CA ILE A 7 -9.60 -64.49 -6.32
C ILE A 7 -8.58 -63.74 -5.46
N GLY A 8 -7.70 -62.98 -6.11
CA GLY A 8 -6.80 -62.05 -5.43
C GLY A 8 -7.55 -60.77 -5.06
N ILE A 9 -7.81 -60.56 -3.76
CA ILE A 9 -8.30 -59.29 -3.23
C ILE A 9 -7.11 -58.36 -3.09
N THR A 10 -7.00 -57.38 -3.99
CA THR A 10 -6.08 -56.24 -3.85
C THR A 10 -6.76 -55.18 -3.00
N ALA A 11 -6.37 -55.09 -1.72
CA ALA A 11 -6.76 -53.99 -0.84
C ALA A 11 -5.97 -52.73 -1.26
N GLY A 12 -6.64 -51.78 -1.90
CA GLY A 12 -6.08 -50.47 -2.22
C GLY A 12 -5.88 -49.65 -0.94
N ILE A 13 -4.62 -49.35 -0.62
CA ILE A 13 -4.26 -48.38 0.42
C ILE A 13 -4.59 -46.99 -0.15
N PHE A 14 -5.72 -46.42 0.27
CA PHE A 14 -5.96 -44.99 0.11
C PHE A 14 -5.03 -44.25 1.08
N ALA A 15 -3.89 -43.78 0.57
CA ALA A 15 -3.10 -42.77 1.26
C ALA A 15 -3.92 -41.48 1.26
N ALA A 16 -4.58 -41.19 2.38
CA ALA A 16 -5.14 -39.88 2.65
C ALA A 16 -3.96 -38.90 2.73
N GLY A 17 -3.69 -38.18 1.64
CA GLY A 17 -2.80 -37.04 1.67
C GLY A 17 -3.42 -36.01 2.59
N PHE A 18 -2.85 -35.83 3.78
CA PHE A 18 -3.15 -34.70 4.63
C PHE A 18 -2.70 -33.45 3.88
N ALA A 19 -3.65 -32.73 3.27
CA ALA A 19 -3.44 -31.38 2.82
C ALA A 19 -3.21 -30.52 4.07
N PHE A 20 -1.95 -30.22 4.39
CA PHE A 20 -1.63 -29.25 5.41
C PHE A 20 -2.07 -27.88 4.87
N ALA A 21 -3.17 -27.37 5.42
CA ALA A 21 -3.56 -25.98 5.20
C ALA A 21 -2.47 -25.06 5.74
N ASP A 22 -2.18 -23.99 5.01
CA ASP A 22 -1.14 -23.03 5.37
C ASP A 22 -1.43 -22.48 6.78
N SER A 23 -0.43 -22.52 7.67
CA SER A 23 -0.61 -22.11 9.06
C SER A 23 -0.90 -20.61 9.12
N PRO A 24 -1.90 -20.16 9.89
CA PRO A 24 -2.24 -18.75 9.94
C PRO A 24 -1.08 -17.95 10.56
N THR A 25 -0.80 -16.78 9.99
CA THR A 25 0.24 -15.85 10.44
C THR A 25 -0.37 -14.53 10.89
N THR A 26 0.32 -13.82 11.76
CA THR A 26 -0.11 -12.52 12.27
C THR A 26 1.06 -11.55 12.27
N THR A 27 0.79 -10.32 11.86
CA THR A 27 1.73 -9.20 11.86
C THR A 27 1.02 -7.98 12.46
N ALA A 28 1.79 -7.09 13.08
CA ALA A 28 1.28 -5.81 13.58
C ALA A 28 2.27 -4.71 13.25
N VAL A 29 1.77 -3.56 12.81
CA VAL A 29 2.57 -2.41 12.40
C VAL A 29 1.93 -1.11 12.85
N LEU A 30 2.75 -0.13 13.21
CA LEU A 30 2.33 1.25 13.46
C LEU A 30 2.54 2.08 12.19
N SER A 31 1.67 3.06 11.96
CA SER A 31 1.89 4.05 10.90
C SER A 31 3.13 4.92 11.16
N SER A 32 3.50 5.11 12.43
CA SER A 32 4.75 5.74 12.86
C SER A 32 5.19 5.18 14.22
N SER A 33 6.49 4.99 14.39
CA SER A 33 7.10 4.65 15.69
C SER A 33 7.36 5.87 16.57
N GLU A 34 7.12 7.08 16.07
CA GLU A 34 7.33 8.35 16.75
C GLU A 34 6.13 9.30 16.57
N THR A 35 5.73 10.00 17.62
CA THR A 35 4.61 10.96 17.59
C THR A 35 4.76 12.02 18.70
N VAL A 36 3.84 12.98 18.75
CA VAL A 36 3.75 14.01 19.79
C VAL A 36 2.46 13.79 20.61
N VAL A 37 2.44 14.22 21.87
CA VAL A 37 1.23 14.19 22.71
C VAL A 37 0.05 14.86 21.98
N GLY A 38 -1.08 14.16 21.91
CA GLY A 38 -2.29 14.63 21.23
C GLY A 38 -2.36 14.34 19.73
N GLU A 39 -1.31 13.80 19.11
CA GLU A 39 -1.29 13.38 17.71
C GLU A 39 -1.53 11.87 17.58
N THR A 40 -2.54 11.50 16.77
CA THR A 40 -2.98 10.12 16.64
C THR A 40 -2.08 9.29 15.73
N VAL A 41 -1.82 8.04 16.12
CA VAL A 41 -1.08 7.04 15.33
C VAL A 41 -2.01 5.87 15.00
N GLU A 42 -1.85 5.25 13.84
CA GLU A 42 -2.63 4.05 13.48
C GLU A 42 -1.85 2.78 13.80
N LEU A 43 -2.54 1.78 14.34
CA LEU A 43 -2.06 0.42 14.53
C LEU A 43 -2.86 -0.51 13.62
N GLN A 44 -2.16 -1.27 12.78
CA GLN A 44 -2.75 -2.28 11.92
C GLN A 44 -2.31 -3.67 12.37
N ILE A 45 -3.28 -4.55 12.62
CA ILE A 45 -3.04 -5.96 12.91
C ILE A 45 -3.55 -6.77 11.72
N LYS A 46 -2.62 -7.37 10.96
CA LYS A 46 -2.93 -8.18 9.79
C LYS A 46 -2.78 -9.66 10.11
N VAL A 47 -3.83 -10.40 9.82
CA VAL A 47 -3.93 -11.85 9.97
C VAL A 47 -4.07 -12.46 8.59
N THR A 48 -3.26 -13.46 8.27
CA THR A 48 -3.32 -14.17 6.99
C THR A 48 -3.45 -15.65 7.27
N GLY A 49 -4.49 -16.30 6.76
CA GLY A 49 -4.68 -17.73 6.92
C GLY A 49 -6.11 -18.20 6.66
N PRO A 50 -6.33 -19.53 6.71
CA PRO A 50 -7.65 -20.12 6.53
C PRO A 50 -8.54 -19.89 7.77
N GLY A 51 -9.83 -19.63 7.52
CA GLY A 51 -10.85 -19.46 8.56
C GLY A 51 -11.12 -18.00 8.96
N ASP A 52 -11.96 -17.83 9.99
CA ASP A 52 -12.24 -16.51 10.55
C ASP A 52 -11.17 -16.12 11.56
N ALA A 53 -10.73 -14.87 11.47
CA ALA A 53 -9.89 -14.24 12.48
C ALA A 53 -10.78 -13.47 13.47
N ARG A 54 -10.40 -13.41 14.74
CA ARG A 54 -11.01 -12.50 15.72
C ARG A 54 -9.93 -11.60 16.30
N PRO A 55 -10.17 -10.28 16.37
CA PRO A 55 -9.23 -9.35 16.96
C PRO A 55 -9.10 -9.60 18.48
N PRO A 56 -8.09 -9.01 19.14
CA PRO A 56 -8.07 -8.91 20.59
C PRO A 56 -9.34 -8.19 21.09
N GLU A 57 -9.86 -8.58 22.25
CA GLU A 57 -11.09 -7.99 22.79
C GLU A 57 -10.91 -6.50 23.14
N GLU A 58 -9.75 -6.14 23.71
CA GLU A 58 -9.38 -4.75 24.00
C GLU A 58 -7.86 -4.62 24.15
N ILE A 59 -7.30 -3.50 23.70
CA ILE A 59 -5.87 -3.17 23.86
C ILE A 59 -5.79 -1.93 24.74
N SER A 60 -5.51 -2.11 26.03
CA SER A 60 -5.46 -1.00 27.00
C SER A 60 -4.03 -0.84 27.52
N ILE A 61 -3.47 0.36 27.36
CA ILE A 61 -2.11 0.70 27.78
C ILE A 61 -2.17 2.04 28.50
N ASP A 62 -1.62 2.12 29.70
CA ASP A 62 -1.62 3.37 30.47
C ASP A 62 -0.96 4.51 29.66
N GLY A 63 -1.63 5.65 29.59
CA GLY A 63 -1.18 6.83 28.83
C GLY A 63 -1.46 6.80 27.32
N LEU A 64 -2.06 5.72 26.79
CA LEU A 64 -2.55 5.62 25.43
C LEU A 64 -4.06 5.35 25.42
N GLU A 65 -4.80 6.10 24.62
CA GLU A 65 -6.20 5.80 24.34
C GLU A 65 -6.29 5.09 22.99
N ILE A 66 -6.79 3.86 22.96
CA ILE A 66 -6.76 3.00 21.76
C ILE A 66 -8.18 2.60 21.38
N HIS A 67 -8.57 2.92 20.14
CA HIS A 67 -9.92 2.67 19.62
C HIS A 67 -9.87 1.88 18.32
N GLY A 68 -10.68 0.84 18.20
CA GLY A 68 -10.88 0.14 16.93
C GLY A 68 -11.63 1.02 15.93
N THR A 69 -11.05 1.27 14.76
CA THR A 69 -11.62 2.13 13.72
C THR A 69 -12.17 1.36 12.52
N GLY A 70 -11.94 0.05 12.47
CA GLY A 70 -12.58 -0.84 11.50
C GLY A 70 -11.76 -2.07 11.15
N GLN A 71 -12.22 -2.81 10.16
CA GLN A 71 -11.51 -3.94 9.59
C GLN A 71 -11.70 -4.01 8.08
N SER A 72 -10.70 -4.54 7.37
CA SER A 72 -10.77 -4.84 5.94
C SER A 72 -10.42 -6.31 5.69
N ARG A 73 -11.20 -6.98 4.85
CA ARG A 73 -10.99 -8.38 4.47
C ARG A 73 -10.65 -8.49 2.98
N GLN A 74 -9.61 -9.26 2.67
CA GLN A 74 -9.16 -9.55 1.32
C GLN A 74 -9.13 -11.05 1.12
N PHE A 75 -9.65 -11.50 -0.03
CA PHE A 75 -9.62 -12.90 -0.46
C PHE A 75 -8.75 -13.01 -1.69
N GLU A 76 -7.82 -13.94 -1.68
CA GLU A 76 -6.96 -14.24 -2.82
C GLU A 76 -7.02 -15.73 -3.14
N ILE A 77 -7.10 -16.04 -4.44
CA ILE A 77 -7.20 -17.41 -4.94
C ILE A 77 -5.99 -17.64 -5.84
N HIS A 78 -5.11 -18.54 -5.42
CA HIS A 78 -3.90 -18.89 -6.16
C HIS A 78 -3.85 -20.41 -6.39
N ASN A 79 -3.88 -20.85 -7.66
CA ASN A 79 -3.86 -22.27 -8.05
C ASN A 79 -4.87 -23.15 -7.27
N PHE A 80 -6.14 -22.73 -7.21
CA PHE A 80 -7.22 -23.37 -6.43
C PHE A 80 -7.03 -23.37 -4.90
N SER A 81 -5.92 -22.83 -4.38
CA SER A 81 -5.73 -22.55 -2.95
C SER A 81 -6.34 -21.19 -2.61
N THR A 82 -7.18 -21.14 -1.58
CA THR A 82 -7.79 -19.89 -1.09
C THR A 82 -7.01 -19.38 0.12
N SER A 83 -6.48 -18.15 0.03
CA SER A 83 -5.95 -17.42 1.17
C SER A 83 -6.88 -16.27 1.54
N SER A 84 -7.14 -16.11 2.84
CA SER A 84 -7.93 -15.00 3.39
C SER A 84 -7.01 -14.16 4.25
N SER A 85 -7.08 -12.83 4.10
CA SER A 85 -6.40 -11.89 4.98
C SER A 85 -7.41 -10.92 5.58
N VAL A 86 -7.30 -10.67 6.88
CA VAL A 86 -8.10 -9.68 7.61
C VAL A 86 -7.14 -8.70 8.27
N THR A 87 -7.36 -7.42 8.06
CA THR A 87 -6.61 -6.34 8.71
C THR A 87 -7.55 -5.58 9.64
N TYR A 88 -7.17 -5.49 10.92
CA TYR A 88 -7.87 -4.72 11.95
C TYR A 88 -7.14 -3.41 12.19
N ASN A 89 -7.87 -2.31 12.14
CA ASN A 89 -7.33 -0.96 12.27
C ASN A 89 -7.72 -0.38 13.63
N TYR A 90 -6.74 0.21 14.31
CA TYR A 90 -6.90 0.92 15.57
C TYR A 90 -6.28 2.30 15.47
N THR A 91 -6.86 3.27 16.16
CA THR A 91 -6.29 4.60 16.36
C THR A 91 -5.82 4.73 17.80
N ILE A 92 -4.58 5.15 17.95
CA ILE A 92 -3.89 5.37 19.23
C ILE A 92 -3.74 6.88 19.42
N LEU A 93 -4.28 7.41 20.51
CA LEU A 93 -4.09 8.78 20.96
C LEU A 93 -3.18 8.79 22.21
N PRO A 94 -1.94 9.30 22.09
CA PRO A 94 -1.05 9.46 23.23
C PRO A 94 -1.49 10.61 24.13
N LEU A 95 -1.68 10.31 25.42
CA LEU A 95 -2.10 11.28 26.42
C LEU A 95 -0.93 11.90 27.19
N ARG A 96 0.26 11.26 27.13
CA ARG A 96 1.47 11.71 27.83
C ARG A 96 2.71 11.44 26.99
N ALA A 97 3.76 12.24 27.20
CA ALA A 97 5.06 12.03 26.58
C ALA A 97 5.78 10.85 27.25
N GLY A 98 6.59 10.14 26.49
CA GLY A 98 7.35 8.99 26.96
C GLY A 98 7.45 7.87 25.93
N LYS A 99 8.11 6.79 26.33
CA LYS A 99 8.22 5.56 25.53
C LYS A 99 7.13 4.59 25.97
N PHE A 100 6.24 4.23 25.06
CA PHE A 100 5.19 3.26 25.29
C PHE A 100 5.52 1.94 24.58
N THR A 101 5.31 0.84 25.29
CA THR A 101 5.43 -0.51 24.73
C THR A 101 4.04 -1.10 24.60
N ILE A 102 3.67 -1.47 23.37
CA ILE A 102 2.43 -2.19 23.05
C ILE A 102 2.76 -3.68 23.12
N PRO A 103 2.29 -4.41 24.14
CA PRO A 103 2.65 -5.81 24.31
C PRO A 103 2.07 -6.68 23.18
N PRO A 104 2.61 -7.89 22.96
CA PRO A 104 2.05 -8.88 22.04
C PRO A 104 0.55 -9.10 22.26
N GLN A 105 -0.24 -8.84 21.23
CA GLN A 105 -1.68 -9.00 21.25
C GLN A 105 -2.06 -10.40 20.81
N ILE A 106 -3.06 -10.98 21.49
CA ILE A 106 -3.55 -12.32 21.19
C ILE A 106 -4.64 -12.23 20.12
N VAL A 107 -4.45 -12.99 19.05
CA VAL A 107 -5.37 -13.06 17.92
C VAL A 107 -5.79 -14.51 17.72
N HIS A 108 -7.10 -14.75 17.62
CA HIS A 108 -7.62 -16.09 17.33
C HIS A 108 -7.77 -16.25 15.82
N ALA A 109 -7.10 -17.24 15.22
CA ALA A 109 -7.19 -17.52 13.80
C ALA A 109 -7.10 -19.02 13.52
N GLY A 110 -8.05 -19.56 12.74
CA GLY A 110 -8.01 -20.96 12.29
C GLY A 110 -7.96 -21.99 13.44
N GLY A 111 -8.57 -21.68 14.59
CA GLY A 111 -8.53 -22.53 15.79
C GLY A 111 -7.23 -22.46 16.59
N SER A 112 -6.29 -21.60 16.20
CA SER A 112 -5.02 -21.35 16.89
C SER A 112 -4.95 -19.95 17.52
N LEU A 113 -4.14 -19.83 18.57
CA LEU A 113 -3.82 -18.56 19.24
C LEU A 113 -2.51 -18.01 18.66
N LEU A 114 -2.59 -16.90 17.95
CA LEU A 114 -1.44 -16.18 17.41
C LEU A 114 -1.12 -14.97 18.27
N ARG A 115 0.16 -14.56 18.26
CA ARG A 115 0.64 -13.38 18.97
C ARG A 115 1.24 -12.40 17.98
N THR A 116 0.88 -11.13 18.09
CA THR A 116 1.55 -10.07 17.35
C THR A 116 2.97 -9.85 17.90
N PRO A 117 3.88 -9.25 17.11
CA PRO A 117 5.10 -8.70 17.67
C PRO A 117 4.78 -7.60 18.70
N GLU A 118 5.71 -7.40 19.64
CA GLU A 118 5.74 -6.23 20.51
C GLU A 118 6.10 -4.99 19.69
N LEU A 119 5.42 -3.87 19.94
CA LEU A 119 5.65 -2.61 19.24
C LEU A 119 6.05 -1.52 20.24
N THR A 120 6.90 -0.59 19.79
CA THR A 120 7.34 0.55 20.61
C THR A 120 6.89 1.84 19.93
N LEU A 121 6.30 2.74 20.72
CA LEU A 121 5.90 4.08 20.31
C LEU A 121 6.62 5.12 21.18
N ASN A 122 7.40 5.99 20.56
CA ASN A 122 8.07 7.10 21.24
C ASN A 122 7.21 8.37 21.10
N VAL A 123 6.83 8.98 22.22
CA VAL A 123 5.98 10.17 22.25
C VAL A 123 6.79 11.33 22.79
N ALA A 124 7.03 12.32 21.95
CA ALA A 124 7.64 13.58 22.34
C ALA A 124 6.62 14.48 23.04
N ASP A 125 7.11 15.32 23.96
CA ASP A 125 6.28 16.34 24.59
C ASP A 125 5.86 17.40 23.57
N SER A 126 4.61 17.86 23.67
CA SER A 126 4.13 18.92 22.79
C SER A 126 4.69 20.25 23.30
N PRO A 127 5.49 21.01 22.53
CA PRO A 127 6.04 22.27 23.02
C PRO A 127 4.89 23.18 23.45
N GLY A 128 4.92 23.53 24.74
CA GLY A 128 3.86 24.24 25.45
C GLY A 128 3.24 25.37 24.63
N ARG A 129 1.92 25.24 24.44
CA ARG A 129 1.06 26.28 23.89
C ARG A 129 1.01 27.43 24.89
N SER A 130 1.96 28.37 24.77
CA SER A 130 1.88 29.63 25.49
C SER A 130 0.68 30.41 24.98
N SER A 131 -0.16 30.82 25.93
CA SER A 131 -1.26 31.74 25.74
C SER A 131 -0.72 33.07 25.19
N ASN A 132 -0.98 33.37 23.92
CA ASN A 132 -1.11 34.73 23.44
C ASN A 132 -1.94 34.79 22.16
N ALA A 133 -2.95 35.67 22.19
CA ALA A 133 -3.76 36.24 21.12
C ALA A 133 -4.45 35.26 20.15
N ARG A 134 -5.79 35.34 20.10
CA ARG A 134 -6.61 34.92 18.95
C ARG A 134 -5.91 35.34 17.65
N PRO A 135 -5.43 34.40 16.82
CA PRO A 135 -5.22 34.71 15.44
C PRO A 135 -6.60 34.76 14.82
N SER A 136 -6.96 35.94 14.33
CA SER A 136 -7.97 36.10 13.30
C SER A 136 -7.84 34.95 12.31
N ARG A 137 -8.95 34.25 12.03
CA ARG A 137 -9.07 33.26 10.95
C ARG A 137 -8.86 33.97 9.61
N GLY A 138 -7.60 34.27 9.30
CA GLY A 138 -7.09 34.37 7.96
C GLY A 138 -6.93 32.94 7.48
N THR A 139 -7.94 32.46 6.77
CA THR A 139 -8.01 31.16 6.13
C THR A 139 -6.92 31.09 5.06
N GLN A 140 -5.67 30.84 5.44
CA GLN A 140 -4.69 30.32 4.50
C GLN A 140 -4.92 28.82 4.43
N SER A 141 -5.98 28.44 3.71
CA SER A 141 -6.04 27.14 3.07
C SER A 141 -4.80 27.06 2.18
N GLN A 142 -3.71 26.50 2.69
CA GLN A 142 -2.71 25.91 1.80
C GLN A 142 -3.51 24.89 1.00
N SER A 143 -3.80 25.24 -0.25
CA SER A 143 -4.34 24.32 -1.22
C SER A 143 -3.38 23.14 -1.26
N VAL A 144 -3.76 22.02 -0.65
CA VAL A 144 -3.00 20.78 -0.78
C VAL A 144 -2.98 20.50 -2.28
N ARG A 145 -1.81 20.66 -2.90
CA ARG A 145 -1.70 20.47 -4.35
C ARG A 145 -1.84 18.98 -4.61
N ALA A 146 -2.46 18.60 -5.72
CA ALA A 146 -2.57 17.20 -6.12
C ALA A 146 -1.19 16.51 -6.21
N SER A 147 -0.13 17.27 -6.50
CA SER A 147 1.28 16.83 -6.49
C SER A 147 1.80 16.43 -5.11
N ASP A 148 1.23 16.96 -4.03
CA ASP A 148 1.69 16.69 -2.67
C ASP A 148 1.00 15.43 -2.10
N LEU A 149 -0.09 15.00 -2.75
CA LEU A 149 -0.91 13.85 -2.35
C LEU A 149 -0.42 12.55 -2.97
N VAL A 150 0.28 12.60 -4.11
CA VAL A 150 0.73 11.42 -4.84
C VAL A 150 2.06 11.70 -5.52
N PHE A 151 3.00 10.77 -5.43
CA PHE A 151 4.27 10.82 -6.15
C PHE A 151 4.59 9.48 -6.83
N ALA A 152 5.48 9.52 -7.83
CA ALA A 152 6.07 8.33 -8.42
C ALA A 152 7.59 8.55 -8.56
N GLU A 153 8.36 7.55 -8.16
CA GLU A 153 9.81 7.52 -8.25
C GLU A 153 10.27 6.29 -9.04
N LEU A 154 11.22 6.51 -9.94
CA LEU A 154 11.84 5.46 -10.74
C LEU A 154 13.24 5.16 -10.21
N ILE A 155 13.41 4.00 -9.61
CA ILE A 155 14.67 3.55 -9.02
C ILE A 155 15.38 2.62 -10.00
N VAL A 156 16.52 3.09 -10.50
CA VAL A 156 17.41 2.33 -11.38
C VAL A 156 18.70 2.00 -10.63
N PRO A 157 18.96 0.73 -10.29
CA PRO A 157 20.10 0.34 -9.45
C PRO A 157 21.45 0.56 -10.13
N LYS A 158 21.50 0.59 -11.47
CA LYS A 158 22.71 0.86 -12.25
C LYS A 158 22.45 1.88 -13.36
N LYS A 159 23.29 2.92 -13.42
CA LYS A 159 23.22 3.99 -14.44
C LYS A 159 24.02 3.67 -15.70
N THR A 160 24.73 2.54 -15.72
CA THR A 160 25.48 2.04 -16.87
C THR A 160 25.11 0.58 -17.13
N ALA A 161 24.83 0.23 -18.37
CA ALA A 161 24.51 -1.13 -18.81
C ALA A 161 25.16 -1.43 -20.17
N TYR A 162 25.16 -2.68 -20.60
CA TYR A 162 25.58 -3.13 -21.92
C TYR A 162 24.37 -3.42 -22.82
N VAL A 163 24.56 -3.38 -24.13
CA VAL A 163 23.51 -3.81 -25.08
C VAL A 163 23.07 -5.25 -24.78
N GLY A 164 21.77 -5.48 -24.69
CA GLY A 164 21.19 -6.79 -24.36
C GLY A 164 21.26 -7.18 -22.88
N GLU A 165 21.86 -6.36 -22.02
CA GLU A 165 21.88 -6.59 -20.58
C GLU A 165 20.50 -6.30 -19.97
N ILE A 166 20.04 -7.23 -19.13
CA ILE A 166 18.81 -7.05 -18.35
C ILE A 166 19.12 -6.17 -17.12
N VAL A 167 18.40 -5.07 -16.99
CA VAL A 167 18.50 -4.13 -15.87
C VAL A 167 17.23 -4.21 -15.04
N PRO A 168 17.26 -4.73 -13.81
CA PRO A 168 16.10 -4.67 -12.93
C PRO A 168 15.85 -3.21 -12.54
N VAL A 169 14.60 -2.75 -12.60
CA VAL A 169 14.18 -1.41 -12.21
C VAL A 169 12.97 -1.49 -11.29
N GLN A 170 12.82 -0.51 -10.42
CA GLN A 170 11.70 -0.43 -9.49
C GLN A 170 10.97 0.89 -9.66
N ILE A 171 9.65 0.84 -9.55
CA ILE A 171 8.79 2.02 -9.52
C ILE A 171 8.15 2.05 -8.14
N GLN A 172 8.42 3.11 -7.38
CA GLN A 172 7.73 3.36 -6.12
C GLN A 172 6.68 4.43 -6.35
N MET A 173 5.44 4.15 -5.97
CA MET A 173 4.37 5.13 -6.00
C MET A 173 3.85 5.33 -4.60
N GLY A 174 3.97 6.54 -4.09
CA GLY A 174 3.46 6.88 -2.77
C GLY A 174 2.17 7.70 -2.87
N PHE A 175 1.22 7.38 -2.00
CA PHE A 175 -0.07 8.04 -1.94
C PHE A 175 -0.38 8.46 -0.51
N ASP A 176 -0.98 9.64 -0.35
CA ASP A 176 -1.48 10.09 0.95
C ASP A 176 -2.60 9.13 1.43
N PRO A 177 -2.50 8.54 2.63
CA PRO A 177 -3.50 7.61 3.15
C PRO A 177 -4.92 8.20 3.18
N ARG A 178 -5.04 9.54 3.29
CA ARG A 178 -6.32 10.25 3.40
C ARG A 178 -7.10 10.26 2.09
N VAL A 179 -6.43 10.13 0.94
CA VAL A 179 -7.09 10.27 -0.37
C VAL A 179 -7.63 8.96 -0.93
N ARG A 180 -7.38 7.83 -0.23
CA ARG A 180 -7.80 6.46 -0.61
C ARG A 180 -7.64 6.25 -2.13
N PRO A 181 -6.39 6.30 -2.62
CA PRO A 181 -6.13 6.25 -4.04
C PRO A 181 -6.64 4.94 -4.64
N ARG A 182 -7.20 5.00 -5.83
CA ARG A 182 -7.43 3.82 -6.66
C ARG A 182 -6.68 3.98 -7.96
N LEU A 183 -5.73 3.09 -8.20
CA LEU A 183 -5.07 3.03 -9.50
C LEU A 183 -6.07 2.62 -10.57
N ILE A 184 -6.13 3.39 -11.65
CA ILE A 184 -7.00 3.08 -12.80
C ILE A 184 -6.24 2.15 -13.74
N GLU A 185 -4.96 2.45 -13.96
CA GLU A 185 -4.05 1.76 -14.85
C GLU A 185 -2.72 1.52 -14.12
N PRO A 186 -2.04 0.38 -14.34
CA PRO A 186 -0.70 0.15 -13.82
C PRO A 186 0.28 1.20 -14.39
N PRO A 187 1.35 1.56 -13.65
CA PRO A 187 2.29 2.56 -14.12
C PRO A 187 3.04 2.05 -15.36
N GLU A 188 3.19 2.91 -16.36
CA GLU A 188 3.93 2.59 -17.58
C GLU A 188 5.25 3.35 -17.61
N ILE A 189 6.33 2.63 -17.91
CA ILE A 189 7.65 3.22 -18.16
C ILE A 189 7.72 3.57 -19.64
N THR A 190 7.86 4.86 -19.94
CA THR A 190 8.15 5.31 -21.31
C THR A 190 9.66 5.36 -21.55
N GLY A 191 10.14 4.98 -22.73
CA GLY A 191 11.57 5.03 -23.03
C GLY A 191 11.88 4.55 -24.45
N GLN A 192 12.73 5.28 -25.18
CA GLN A 192 13.13 4.90 -26.53
C GLN A 192 14.31 3.93 -26.51
N GLY A 193 14.24 2.84 -27.26
CA GLY A 193 15.33 1.88 -27.38
C GLY A 193 15.40 0.85 -26.25
N PHE A 194 14.36 0.75 -25.43
CA PHE A 194 14.23 -0.25 -24.37
C PHE A 194 13.02 -1.13 -24.58
N THR A 195 13.16 -2.39 -24.19
CA THR A 195 12.03 -3.30 -23.99
C THR A 195 11.88 -3.52 -22.50
N ALA A 196 10.69 -3.24 -21.95
CA ALA A 196 10.36 -3.53 -20.56
C ALA A 196 9.62 -4.87 -20.46
N GLN A 197 9.95 -5.66 -19.45
CA GLN A 197 9.16 -6.84 -19.08
C GLN A 197 7.83 -6.43 -18.46
N LYS A 198 6.91 -7.41 -18.36
CA LYS A 198 5.63 -7.21 -17.68
C LYS A 198 5.88 -6.71 -16.26
N LEU A 199 5.22 -5.63 -15.90
CA LEU A 199 5.29 -5.06 -14.57
C LEU A 199 4.67 -6.01 -13.54
N GLN A 200 5.36 -6.22 -12.43
CA GLN A 200 4.89 -7.04 -11.31
C GLN A 200 4.82 -6.19 -10.04
N GLU A 201 3.67 -6.20 -9.38
CA GLU A 201 3.53 -5.61 -8.04
C GLU A 201 4.26 -6.49 -7.03
N SER A 202 5.15 -5.87 -6.23
CA SER A 202 6.00 -6.58 -5.27
C SER A 202 5.56 -6.39 -3.82
N GLY A 203 4.67 -5.44 -3.54
CA GLY A 203 4.15 -5.18 -2.19
C GLY A 203 3.78 -3.72 -1.95
N GLN A 204 3.07 -3.51 -0.84
CA GLN A 204 2.67 -2.21 -0.33
C GLN A 204 3.16 -2.06 1.11
N ASN A 205 3.70 -0.89 1.45
CA ASN A 205 4.14 -0.55 2.80
C ASN A 205 3.77 0.90 3.15
N SER A 206 3.63 1.22 4.43
CA SER A 206 3.48 2.61 4.88
C SER A 206 4.86 3.17 5.23
N GLU A 207 5.21 4.32 4.66
CA GLU A 207 6.50 4.97 4.87
C GLU A 207 6.31 6.46 5.13
N THR A 208 7.11 7.01 6.05
CA THR A 208 7.09 8.45 6.35
C THR A 208 8.17 9.15 5.52
N ILE A 209 7.76 9.95 4.54
CA ILE A 209 8.65 10.70 3.65
C ILE A 209 8.46 12.18 3.93
N ASN A 210 9.53 12.88 4.29
CA ASN A 210 9.50 14.31 4.66
C ASN A 210 8.51 14.64 5.80
N GLY A 211 8.37 13.74 6.78
CA GLY A 211 7.46 13.91 7.92
C GLY A 211 5.98 13.75 7.58
N ARG A 212 5.65 13.19 6.40
CA ARG A 212 4.28 12.86 6.00
C ARG A 212 4.16 11.35 5.72
N PRO A 213 3.12 10.68 6.23
CA PRO A 213 2.91 9.27 5.94
C PRO A 213 2.41 9.10 4.50
N TYR A 214 2.96 8.13 3.80
CA TYR A 214 2.55 7.70 2.48
C TYR A 214 2.37 6.19 2.46
N ASP A 215 1.32 5.72 1.80
CA ASP A 215 1.19 4.34 1.38
C ASP A 215 1.98 4.15 0.09
N VAL A 216 3.09 3.42 0.16
CA VAL A 216 4.02 3.19 -0.95
C VAL A 216 3.76 1.82 -1.57
N VAL A 217 3.38 1.80 -2.85
CA VAL A 217 3.25 0.59 -3.65
C VAL A 217 4.49 0.44 -4.53
N THR A 218 5.15 -0.71 -4.44
CA THR A 218 6.38 -1.00 -5.19
C THR A 218 6.10 -1.95 -6.35
N TYR A 219 6.44 -1.52 -7.56
CA TYR A 219 6.42 -2.35 -8.75
C TYR A 219 7.84 -2.68 -9.21
N LYS A 220 8.05 -3.92 -9.61
CA LYS A 220 9.32 -4.42 -10.15
C LYS A 220 9.12 -4.76 -11.62
N THR A 221 10.10 -4.37 -12.44
CA THR A 221 10.22 -4.84 -13.82
C THR A 221 11.70 -4.91 -14.18
N ALA A 222 12.01 -5.41 -15.37
CA ALA A 222 13.33 -5.35 -15.93
C ALA A 222 13.28 -4.78 -17.34
N ILE A 223 14.29 -3.99 -17.68
CA ILE A 223 14.44 -3.38 -18.99
C ILE A 223 15.68 -3.92 -19.69
N THR A 224 15.62 -3.99 -21.01
CA THR A 224 16.76 -4.37 -21.84
C THR A 224 16.97 -3.33 -22.92
N ALA A 225 18.21 -2.87 -23.08
CA ALA A 225 18.58 -1.92 -24.12
C ALA A 225 18.86 -2.62 -25.45
N ALA A 226 18.22 -2.15 -26.53
CA ALA A 226 18.39 -2.71 -27.87
C ALA A 226 19.64 -2.16 -28.61
N ARG A 227 20.17 -1.01 -28.19
CA ARG A 227 21.30 -0.33 -28.85
C ARG A 227 22.17 0.46 -27.87
N ALA A 228 23.43 0.67 -28.23
CA ALA A 228 24.36 1.48 -27.46
C ALA A 228 24.06 2.98 -27.62
N GLY A 229 24.35 3.77 -26.59
CA GLY A 229 24.09 5.20 -26.55
C GLY A 229 23.67 5.70 -25.17
N LYS A 230 23.42 7.01 -25.07
CA LYS A 230 22.83 7.64 -23.88
C LYS A 230 21.33 7.73 -24.09
N PHE A 231 20.57 7.25 -23.11
CA PHE A 231 19.12 7.18 -23.17
C PHE A 231 18.50 7.71 -21.89
N GLU A 232 17.29 8.22 -22.01
CA GLU A 232 16.46 8.57 -20.86
C GLU A 232 15.42 7.48 -20.67
N LEU A 233 15.35 6.96 -19.44
CA LEU A 233 14.35 6.01 -19.01
C LEU A 233 13.29 6.75 -18.20
N GLY A 234 12.03 6.60 -18.59
CA GLY A 234 10.93 7.39 -18.06
C GLY A 234 10.65 8.64 -18.91
N PRO A 235 9.73 9.49 -18.46
CA PRO A 235 9.06 9.46 -17.15
C PRO A 235 8.08 8.28 -17.02
N VAL A 236 7.91 7.79 -15.79
CA VAL A 236 6.81 6.88 -15.46
C VAL A 236 5.53 7.68 -15.48
N LYS A 237 4.50 7.14 -16.14
CA LYS A 237 3.15 7.74 -16.16
C LYS A 237 2.18 6.79 -15.51
N ALA A 238 1.36 7.32 -14.60
CA ALA A 238 0.26 6.58 -13.99
C ALA A 238 -0.98 7.48 -13.86
N LYS A 239 -2.15 6.86 -13.88
CA LYS A 239 -3.42 7.53 -13.60
C LYS A 239 -4.05 6.95 -12.36
N ALA A 240 -4.34 7.81 -11.38
CA ALA A 240 -5.03 7.44 -10.16
C ALA A 240 -6.31 8.27 -9.99
N GLN A 241 -7.35 7.65 -9.43
CA GLN A 241 -8.50 8.36 -8.88
C GLN A 241 -8.24 8.62 -7.41
N VAL A 242 -8.27 9.89 -7.02
CA VAL A 242 -8.15 10.33 -5.63
C VAL A 242 -9.45 10.96 -5.17
N LEU A 243 -9.85 10.71 -3.92
CA LEU A 243 -11.01 11.35 -3.32
C LEU A 243 -10.57 12.67 -2.71
N VAL A 244 -10.90 13.79 -3.35
CA VAL A 244 -10.60 15.12 -2.81
C VAL A 244 -11.80 15.68 -2.04
N PRO A 245 -11.63 16.23 -0.84
CA PRO A 245 -12.69 16.96 -0.15
C PRO A 245 -13.17 18.11 -1.04
N ARG A 246 -14.47 18.22 -1.29
CA ARG A 246 -15.02 19.38 -2.01
C ARG A 246 -14.67 20.64 -1.23
N ALA A 247 -13.99 21.58 -1.90
CA ALA A 247 -13.85 22.92 -1.37
C ALA A 247 -15.26 23.46 -1.11
N ARG A 248 -15.51 23.90 0.14
CA ARG A 248 -16.78 24.52 0.51
C ARG A 248 -17.01 25.70 -0.43
N SER A 249 -17.92 25.56 -1.38
CA SER A 249 -18.43 26.71 -2.12
C SER A 249 -18.91 27.71 -1.08
N ALA A 250 -18.35 28.93 -1.11
CA ALA A 250 -18.70 29.99 -0.18
C ALA A 250 -20.23 30.10 -0.08
N PRO A 251 -20.80 30.25 1.12
CA PRO A 251 -22.25 30.31 1.27
C PRO A 251 -22.75 31.46 0.39
N ARG A 252 -23.54 31.12 -0.64
CA ARG A 252 -24.34 32.11 -1.35
C ARG A 252 -25.18 32.79 -0.27
N THR A 253 -24.91 34.07 -0.02
CA THR A 253 -25.75 34.94 0.79
C THR A 253 -27.15 34.89 0.22
N ARG A 254 -28.00 34.00 0.76
CA ARG A 254 -29.45 34.06 0.53
C ARG A 254 -29.86 35.43 1.05
N SER A 255 -30.43 36.24 0.17
CA SER A 255 -31.01 37.53 0.54
C SER A 255 -31.98 37.26 1.69
N ARG A 256 -31.74 37.87 2.86
CA ARG A 256 -32.64 37.80 4.01
C ARG A 256 -34.02 38.29 3.52
N SER A 257 -35.02 37.41 3.49
CA SER A 257 -36.38 37.82 3.22
C SER A 257 -36.87 38.70 4.38
N PRO A 258 -37.56 39.82 4.12
CA PRO A 258 -37.96 40.79 5.15
C PRO A 258 -39.14 40.32 6.02
N PHE A 259 -39.54 39.05 5.94
CA PHE A 259 -40.64 38.45 6.71
C PHE A 259 -40.16 37.50 7.81
N ASP A 260 -38.86 37.42 8.06
CA ASP A 260 -38.29 36.60 9.13
C ASP A 260 -38.31 37.39 10.45
N LEU A 261 -39.46 37.36 11.14
CA LEU A 261 -39.77 38.16 12.34
C LEU A 261 -39.45 37.44 13.66
N PHE A 262 -38.91 36.24 13.59
CA PHE A 262 -38.47 35.46 14.75
C PHE A 262 -37.00 35.08 14.54
N ASP A 263 -36.08 35.85 15.13
CA ASP A 263 -34.63 35.58 15.26
C ASP A 263 -34.36 34.30 16.09
N LEU A 264 -34.97 33.17 15.73
CA LEU A 264 -34.59 31.88 16.25
C LEU A 264 -33.57 31.30 15.26
N ASP A 265 -32.34 31.12 15.74
CA ASP A 265 -31.33 30.26 15.14
C ASP A 265 -31.97 28.90 14.84
N ASP A 266 -32.46 28.69 13.62
CA ASP A 266 -33.08 27.44 13.20
C ASP A 266 -32.00 26.35 13.14
N PRO A 267 -31.97 25.38 14.08
CA PRO A 267 -30.93 24.35 14.13
C PRO A 267 -31.02 23.39 12.93
N PHE A 268 -32.10 23.45 12.13
CA PHE A 268 -32.29 22.68 10.90
C PHE A 268 -31.78 23.40 9.65
N SER A 269 -31.37 24.67 9.76
CA SER A 269 -30.78 25.44 8.66
C SER A 269 -29.27 25.21 8.49
N ASP A 270 -28.67 24.43 9.40
CA ASP A 270 -27.25 24.09 9.35
C ASP A 270 -26.95 23.29 8.07
N PRO A 271 -26.02 23.74 7.20
CA PRO A 271 -25.62 23.00 6.01
C PRO A 271 -25.17 21.56 6.28
N PHE A 272 -24.91 21.21 7.55
CA PHE A 272 -24.67 19.85 8.02
C PHE A 272 -25.86 18.90 7.83
N PHE A 273 -27.11 19.34 8.03
CA PHE A 273 -28.31 18.48 7.93
C PHE A 273 -28.94 18.48 6.52
N SER A 274 -28.67 19.51 5.72
CA SER A 274 -29.29 19.67 4.40
C SER A 274 -28.76 18.75 3.30
N ASN A 275 -27.62 18.07 3.50
CA ASN A 275 -27.04 17.15 2.52
C ASN A 275 -26.26 16.01 3.21
N PRO A 276 -26.91 14.88 3.57
CA PRO A 276 -26.22 13.69 4.10
C PRO A 276 -25.20 13.08 3.12
N PHE A 277 -25.20 13.51 1.86
CA PHE A 277 -24.26 13.08 0.81
C PHE A 277 -23.14 14.09 0.51
N ALA A 278 -23.10 15.27 1.17
CA ALA A 278 -22.02 16.25 0.95
C ALA A 278 -20.65 15.82 1.52
N GLN A 279 -20.61 14.74 2.29
CA GLN A 279 -19.37 14.12 2.78
C GLN A 279 -18.71 13.18 1.77
N MET A 280 -19.37 12.83 0.65
CA MET A 280 -18.69 12.12 -0.44
C MET A 280 -17.81 13.12 -1.19
N GLY A 281 -16.50 13.06 -0.93
CA GLY A 281 -15.51 13.79 -1.71
C GLY A 281 -15.66 13.52 -3.22
N GLU A 282 -15.13 14.42 -4.03
CA GLU A 282 -15.18 14.26 -5.48
C GLU A 282 -14.06 13.32 -5.92
N ARG A 283 -14.38 12.29 -6.72
CA ARG A 283 -13.35 11.45 -7.36
C ARG A 283 -12.73 12.28 -8.47
N ARG A 284 -11.47 12.65 -8.29
CA ARG A 284 -10.68 13.37 -9.29
C ARG A 284 -9.62 12.45 -9.85
N GLU A 285 -9.53 12.42 -11.17
CA GLU A 285 -8.41 11.78 -11.85
C GLU A 285 -7.17 12.67 -11.78
N VAL A 286 -6.06 12.08 -11.35
CA VAL A 286 -4.76 12.74 -11.24
C VAL A 286 -3.76 11.94 -12.05
N GLU A 287 -3.05 12.63 -12.94
CA GLU A 287 -1.93 12.09 -13.69
C GLU A 287 -0.66 12.25 -12.85
N ILE A 288 0.02 11.13 -12.59
CA ILE A 288 1.24 11.06 -11.78
C ILE A 288 2.41 10.86 -12.75
N LYS A 289 3.47 11.65 -12.57
CA LYS A 289 4.68 11.61 -13.39
C LYS A 289 5.91 11.51 -12.51
N SER A 290 6.81 10.58 -12.83
CA SER A 290 8.14 10.53 -12.23
C SER A 290 9.13 11.40 -13.00
N GLU A 291 10.29 11.67 -12.39
CA GLU A 291 11.44 12.18 -13.12
C GLU A 291 12.05 11.09 -14.02
N PRO A 292 12.57 11.44 -15.21
CA PRO A 292 13.32 10.51 -16.05
C PRO A 292 14.73 10.28 -15.49
N VAL A 293 15.27 9.09 -15.69
CA VAL A 293 16.61 8.70 -15.27
C VAL A 293 17.50 8.46 -16.50
N ALA A 294 18.64 9.14 -16.57
CA ALA A 294 19.62 8.91 -17.64
C ALA A 294 20.35 7.56 -17.43
N LEU A 295 20.37 6.74 -18.47
CA LEU A 295 21.03 5.44 -18.54
C LEU A 295 22.02 5.42 -19.72
N GLU A 296 23.28 5.12 -19.43
CA GLU A 296 24.32 4.96 -20.45
C GLU A 296 24.47 3.49 -20.85
N VAL A 297 24.27 3.20 -22.13
CA VAL A 297 24.37 1.85 -22.69
C VAL A 297 25.65 1.72 -23.51
N LYS A 298 26.57 0.88 -23.03
CA LYS A 298 27.86 0.59 -23.67
C LYS A 298 27.73 -0.51 -24.71
N PRO A 299 28.53 -0.46 -25.79
CA PRO A 299 28.64 -1.59 -26.71
C PRO A 299 29.22 -2.81 -25.97
N LEU A 300 28.96 -4.00 -26.51
CA LEU A 300 29.50 -5.23 -25.96
C LEU A 300 31.05 -5.21 -25.93
N PRO A 301 31.68 -5.85 -24.93
CA PRO A 301 33.14 -5.91 -24.84
C PRO A 301 33.78 -6.51 -26.11
N PRO A 302 34.97 -6.04 -26.54
CA PRO A 302 35.60 -6.45 -27.79
C PRO A 302 36.11 -7.91 -27.81
N ASN A 303 36.14 -8.60 -26.66
CA ASN A 303 36.59 -9.99 -26.54
C ASN A 303 35.43 -10.98 -26.63
N ALA A 304 34.52 -10.80 -27.58
CA ALA A 304 33.45 -11.76 -27.82
C ALA A 304 34.03 -13.05 -28.43
N PRO A 305 33.58 -14.25 -27.99
CA PRO A 305 33.96 -15.51 -28.62
C PRO A 305 33.62 -15.52 -30.13
N PRO A 306 34.38 -16.21 -30.99
CA PRO A 306 34.10 -16.28 -32.43
C PRO A 306 32.70 -16.83 -32.78
N SER A 307 32.10 -17.61 -31.88
CA SER A 307 30.76 -18.18 -32.01
C SER A 307 29.64 -17.31 -31.43
N PHE A 308 29.94 -16.07 -31.01
CA PHE A 308 28.95 -15.18 -30.40
C PHE A 308 27.96 -14.64 -31.44
N SER A 309 26.70 -15.08 -31.35
CA SER A 309 25.61 -14.67 -32.25
C SER A 309 24.64 -13.65 -31.63
N GLY A 310 24.98 -13.06 -30.48
CA GLY A 310 24.18 -12.02 -29.83
C GLY A 310 23.30 -12.48 -28.65
N ALA A 311 23.29 -13.77 -28.33
CA ALA A 311 22.59 -14.27 -27.14
C ALA A 311 23.46 -14.08 -25.88
N ILE A 312 22.87 -13.52 -24.81
CA ILE A 312 23.56 -13.23 -23.54
C ILE A 312 22.84 -13.97 -22.41
N GLY A 313 23.55 -14.83 -21.69
CA GLY A 313 23.01 -15.66 -20.60
C GLY A 313 23.52 -17.09 -20.62
N ASN A 314 23.11 -17.90 -19.63
CA ASN A 314 23.37 -19.34 -19.61
C ASN A 314 22.17 -20.05 -20.25
N PHE A 315 22.41 -20.74 -21.36
CA PHE A 315 21.38 -21.50 -22.07
C PHE A 315 21.65 -22.99 -21.95
N THR A 316 20.67 -23.74 -21.49
CA THR A 316 20.69 -25.21 -21.46
C THR A 316 19.68 -25.69 -22.48
N MET A 317 20.13 -26.41 -23.51
CA MET A 317 19.27 -26.99 -24.53
C MET A 317 19.24 -28.51 -24.36
N THR A 318 18.06 -29.07 -24.12
CA THR A 318 17.82 -30.51 -24.12
C THR A 318 17.04 -30.87 -25.38
N THR A 319 17.63 -31.68 -26.24
CA THR A 319 17.00 -32.16 -27.48
C THR A 319 16.66 -33.62 -27.29
N ASP A 320 15.39 -33.97 -27.48
CA ASP A 320 14.93 -35.36 -27.53
C ASP A 320 14.55 -35.66 -28.98
N ALA A 321 15.25 -36.62 -29.59
CA ALA A 321 15.01 -37.04 -30.96
C ALA A 321 14.40 -38.44 -30.92
N LYS A 322 13.21 -38.58 -31.53
CA LYS A 322 12.45 -39.83 -31.58
C LYS A 322 12.72 -40.60 -32.86
#